data_AF-A0A212AIS2-F1
#
_entry.id   AF-A0A212AIS2-F1
#
_cell.length_a   1.000
_cell.length_b   1.000
_cell.length_c   1.000
_cell.angle_alpha   90.00
_cell.angle_beta   90.00
_cell.angle_gamma   90.00
#
_symmetry.space_group_name_H-M   'P 1'
#
loop_
_entity.id
_entity.type
_entity.pdbx_description
1 polymer ?
#
loop_
_entity_poly.entity_id
_entity_poly.type
_entity_poly.pdbx_seq_one_letter_code
_entity_poly.pdbx_strand_id
1 'polypeptide(L)'
;MPIALNHQPTKECNFSEWSIEKKNRSKLIEVIAYLYLRQEENAQRIISALEPRKRVSKGRVAQNVVRKLTAPHAEDVELFLSGTDAQKDAAKKRIRTTVIHRDGLLFQHISWVAARLDLPNGYMTSPHVRQADKGFDGFIIELDDGAREIKRIVLCEDKASKAPRSLINSKVWPEIGSILCGDRDDEILADLVTLLKGVPDIDAEAAVDEMFWEGAREFRVAVATGEDQRKAGNFLHIMAGFEAVVGGELESRTAGVLAFKDVRKGLALLASKVAAKVEEIAGV
;
A
#
# COMPACT_ATOMS: atom_id res chain seq x y z
N MET A 1 15.78 1.83 10.32
CA MET A 1 14.42 1.58 9.82
C MET A 1 14.37 1.96 8.34
N PRO A 2 13.69 1.20 7.46
CA PRO A 2 13.68 1.47 6.02
C PRO A 2 12.90 2.74 5.64
N ILE A 3 11.97 3.18 6.49
CA ILE A 3 11.18 4.41 6.37
C ILE A 3 11.21 5.11 7.74
N ALA A 4 11.32 6.43 7.75
CA ALA A 4 11.14 7.24 8.95
C ALA A 4 9.72 7.83 8.95
N LEU A 5 9.03 7.76 10.08
CA LEU A 5 7.66 8.20 10.26
C LEU A 5 7.66 9.38 11.24
N ASN A 6 7.26 10.56 10.79
CA ASN A 6 7.16 11.75 11.60
C ASN A 6 5.69 11.99 11.95
N HIS A 7 5.28 11.57 13.15
CA HIS A 7 3.90 11.65 13.60
C HIS A 7 3.53 13.08 14.02
N GLN A 8 2.39 13.53 13.55
CA GLN A 8 1.79 14.81 13.90
C GLN A 8 0.28 14.60 14.02
N PRO A 9 -0.25 14.22 15.20
CA PRO A 9 -1.68 14.10 15.41
C PRO A 9 -2.42 15.40 15.05
N THR A 10 -3.60 15.25 14.47
CA THR A 10 -4.47 16.36 14.10
C THR A 10 -5.88 16.09 14.59
N LYS A 11 -6.80 17.04 14.38
CA LYS A 11 -8.22 16.76 14.58
C LYS A 11 -8.74 15.66 13.64
N GLU A 12 -8.23 15.63 12.41
CA GLU A 12 -8.69 14.73 11.36
C GLU A 12 -8.27 13.27 11.61
N CYS A 13 -7.02 13.06 12.03
CA CYS A 13 -6.41 11.74 12.16
C CYS A 13 -5.04 11.79 12.88
N ASN A 14 -4.58 10.61 13.28
CA ASN A 14 -3.17 10.33 13.59
C ASN A 14 -2.37 10.36 12.29
N PHE A 15 -1.90 11.54 11.92
CA PHE A 15 -1.15 11.77 10.69
C PHE A 15 0.34 11.50 10.87
N SER A 16 0.99 10.99 9.83
CA SER A 16 2.44 10.86 9.74
C SER A 16 2.97 11.29 8.37
N GLU A 17 4.05 12.08 8.37
CA GLU A 17 4.83 12.34 7.17
C GLU A 17 5.98 11.35 7.08
N TRP A 18 6.14 10.70 5.93
CA TRP A 18 7.10 9.63 5.73
C TRP A 18 8.30 10.12 4.94
N SER A 19 9.48 9.61 5.29
CA SER A 19 10.70 9.87 4.52
C SER A 19 11.53 8.61 4.31
N ILE A 20 12.17 8.52 3.14
CA ILE A 20 13.12 7.46 2.82
C ILE A 20 14.52 8.08 2.92
N GLU A 21 15.16 7.88 4.07
CA GLU A 21 16.52 8.36 4.29
C GLU A 21 17.51 7.72 3.32
N LYS A 22 18.47 8.50 2.82
CA LYS A 22 19.47 8.02 1.84
C LYS A 22 20.20 6.76 2.30
N LYS A 23 20.60 6.71 3.58
CA LYS A 23 21.31 5.57 4.18
C LYS A 23 20.48 4.28 4.26
N ASN A 24 19.15 4.40 4.31
CA ASN A 24 18.23 3.27 4.47
C ASN A 24 17.56 2.84 3.16
N ARG A 25 17.84 3.54 2.05
CA ARG A 25 17.17 3.33 0.77
C ARG A 25 17.43 1.94 0.17
N SER A 26 18.66 1.42 0.28
CA SER A 26 19.00 0.06 -0.16
C SER A 26 18.18 -0.99 0.59
N LYS A 27 18.09 -0.84 1.92
CA LYS A 27 17.28 -1.70 2.80
C LYS A 27 15.82 -1.71 2.37
N LEU A 28 15.21 -0.54 2.10
CA LEU A 28 13.84 -0.47 1.62
C LEU A 28 13.65 -1.17 0.26
N ILE A 29 14.57 -0.97 -0.68
CA ILE A 29 14.53 -1.62 -2.01
C ILE A 29 14.51 -3.14 -1.86
N GLU A 30 15.35 -3.68 -0.98
CA GLU A 30 15.45 -5.11 -0.72
C GLU A 30 14.19 -5.69 -0.07
N VAL A 31 13.63 -5.00 0.93
CA VAL A 31 12.34 -5.36 1.55
C VAL A 31 11.24 -5.43 0.49
N ILE A 32 11.11 -4.39 -0.34
CA ILE A 32 10.09 -4.33 -1.39
C ILE A 32 10.30 -5.44 -2.43
N ALA A 33 11.54 -5.73 -2.83
CA ALA A 33 11.84 -6.81 -3.76
C ALA A 33 11.39 -8.18 -3.22
N TYR A 34 11.65 -8.47 -1.94
CA TYR A 34 11.15 -9.69 -1.30
C TYR A 34 9.63 -9.75 -1.23
N LEU A 35 8.95 -8.63 -0.96
CA LEU A 35 7.49 -8.57 -0.97
C LEU A 35 6.93 -8.89 -2.37
N TYR A 36 7.49 -8.31 -3.43
CA TYR A 36 7.09 -8.63 -4.82
C TYR A 36 7.32 -10.10 -5.17
N LEU A 37 8.40 -10.71 -4.66
CA LEU A 37 8.72 -12.13 -4.82
C LEU A 37 7.87 -13.06 -3.93
N ARG A 38 6.89 -12.52 -3.19
CA ARG A 38 6.02 -13.27 -2.26
C ARG A 38 6.83 -13.93 -1.12
N GLN A 39 7.90 -13.29 -0.69
CA GLN A 39 8.76 -13.73 0.40
C GLN A 39 8.61 -12.78 1.60
N GLU A 40 7.39 -12.66 2.13
CA GLU A 40 7.08 -11.74 3.23
C GLU A 40 7.95 -11.98 4.47
N GLU A 41 8.20 -13.23 4.85
CA GLU A 41 9.11 -13.54 5.95
C GLU A 41 10.52 -12.95 5.75
N ASN A 42 11.03 -12.93 4.51
CA ASN A 42 12.33 -12.33 4.24
C ASN A 42 12.27 -10.80 4.32
N ALA A 43 11.18 -10.20 3.86
CA ALA A 43 10.93 -8.78 4.06
C ALA A 43 10.92 -8.42 5.56
N GLN A 44 10.23 -9.21 6.39
CA GLN A 44 10.21 -9.06 7.85
C GLN A 44 11.59 -9.28 8.48
N ARG A 45 12.35 -10.31 8.07
CA ARG A 45 13.74 -10.53 8.54
C ARG A 45 14.60 -9.29 8.30
N ILE A 46 14.58 -8.72 7.09
CA ILE A 46 15.31 -7.50 6.80
C ILE A 46 14.85 -6.35 7.71
N ILE A 47 13.55 -6.13 7.89
CA ILE A 47 13.02 -5.08 8.79
C ILE A 47 13.61 -5.26 10.20
N SER A 48 13.52 -6.47 10.76
CA SER A 48 14.04 -6.85 12.08
C SER A 48 15.56 -6.98 12.15
N ALA A 49 16.29 -6.61 11.08
CA ALA A 49 17.75 -6.72 10.97
C ALA A 49 18.30 -8.15 11.13
N LEU A 50 17.50 -9.14 10.73
CA LEU A 50 17.88 -10.53 10.56
C LEU A 50 18.23 -10.81 9.10
N GLU A 51 19.08 -11.82 8.87
CA GLU A 51 19.48 -12.23 7.53
C GLU A 51 18.32 -12.88 6.76
N PRO A 52 18.08 -12.50 5.49
CA PRO A 52 17.08 -13.15 4.66
C PRO A 52 17.52 -14.57 4.32
N ARG A 53 16.55 -15.47 4.13
CA ARG A 53 16.83 -16.85 3.71
C ARG A 53 16.74 -16.94 2.20
N LYS A 54 17.80 -17.44 1.56
CA LYS A 54 17.78 -17.67 0.11
C LYS A 54 16.65 -18.63 -0.27
N ARG A 55 15.74 -18.15 -1.12
CA ARG A 55 14.69 -18.96 -1.75
C ARG A 55 14.73 -18.72 -3.26
N VAL A 56 14.86 -19.81 -4.02
CA VAL A 56 14.86 -19.74 -5.48
C VAL A 56 13.44 -19.42 -5.96
N SER A 57 13.32 -18.36 -6.78
CA SER A 57 12.06 -18.04 -7.45
C SER A 57 11.72 -19.16 -8.43
N LYS A 58 10.51 -19.73 -8.32
CA LYS A 58 10.02 -20.77 -9.24
C LYS A 58 9.27 -20.14 -10.42
N GLY A 59 9.36 -20.77 -11.59
CA GLY A 59 8.64 -20.34 -12.79
C GLY A 59 9.03 -18.93 -13.25
N ARG A 60 8.06 -18.17 -13.78
CA ARG A 60 8.28 -16.82 -14.33
C ARG A 60 8.03 -15.66 -13.35
N VAL A 61 8.07 -15.93 -12.04
CA VAL A 61 7.68 -14.95 -11.02
C VAL A 61 8.55 -13.69 -11.09
N ALA A 62 9.87 -13.84 -11.13
CA ALA A 62 10.80 -12.70 -11.24
C ALA A 62 10.55 -11.88 -12.51
N GLN A 63 10.40 -12.52 -13.67
CA GLN A 63 10.13 -11.82 -14.94
C GLN A 63 8.78 -11.09 -14.90
N ASN A 64 7.75 -11.70 -14.31
CA ASN A 64 6.44 -11.07 -14.15
C ASN A 64 6.50 -9.84 -13.22
N VAL A 65 7.30 -9.92 -12.15
CA VAL A 65 7.55 -8.79 -11.25
C VAL A 65 8.26 -7.66 -11.97
N VAL A 66 9.35 -7.95 -12.69
CA VAL A 66 10.09 -6.95 -13.48
C VAL A 66 9.17 -6.28 -14.51
N ARG A 67 8.33 -7.06 -15.19
CA ARG A 67 7.32 -6.52 -16.11
C ARG A 67 6.34 -5.57 -15.41
N LYS A 68 5.84 -5.91 -14.22
CA LYS A 68 4.94 -5.03 -13.43
C LYS A 68 5.62 -3.74 -12.97
N LEU A 69 6.92 -3.79 -12.67
CA LEU A 69 7.72 -2.63 -12.26
C LEU A 69 8.14 -1.74 -13.44
N THR A 70 8.10 -2.28 -14.65
CA THR A 70 8.50 -1.58 -15.88
C THR A 70 7.31 -0.90 -16.54
N ALA A 71 7.23 0.42 -16.42
CA ALA A 71 6.27 1.24 -17.17
C ALA A 71 6.89 2.58 -17.55
N PRO A 72 6.60 3.13 -18.76
CA PRO A 72 5.81 2.51 -19.83
C PRO A 72 6.49 1.28 -20.45
N HIS A 73 5.71 0.42 -21.10
CA HIS A 73 6.25 -0.71 -21.86
C HIS A 73 6.83 -0.23 -23.20
N ALA A 74 7.94 -0.82 -23.63
CA ALA A 74 8.67 -0.41 -24.83
C ALA A 74 7.80 -0.46 -26.09
N GLU A 75 6.97 -1.51 -26.23
CA GLU A 75 6.01 -1.69 -27.33
C GLU A 75 5.01 -0.52 -27.44
N ASP A 76 4.54 0.01 -26.32
CA ASP A 76 3.63 1.16 -26.31
C ASP A 76 4.36 2.47 -26.62
N VAL A 77 5.62 2.61 -26.17
CA VAL A 77 6.45 3.77 -26.51
C VAL A 77 6.73 3.81 -28.01
N GLU A 78 7.07 2.67 -28.60
CA GLU A 78 7.29 2.55 -30.04
C GLU A 78 6.03 2.92 -30.82
N LEU A 79 4.89 2.33 -30.48
CA LEU A 79 3.60 2.66 -31.13
C LEU A 79 3.22 4.13 -30.96
N PHE A 80 3.55 4.76 -29.84
CA PHE A 80 3.32 6.18 -29.62
C PHE A 80 4.19 7.08 -30.51
N LEU A 81 5.39 6.63 -30.88
CA LEU A 81 6.32 7.38 -31.71
C LEU A 81 6.07 7.16 -33.20
N SER A 82 5.89 5.91 -33.63
CA SER A 82 5.90 5.52 -35.06
C SER A 82 4.54 5.06 -35.60
N GLY A 83 3.52 4.85 -34.75
CA GLY A 83 2.21 4.36 -35.16
C GLY A 83 1.36 5.36 -35.94
N THR A 84 0.23 4.88 -36.46
CA THR A 84 -0.86 5.71 -36.98
C THR A 84 -1.49 6.55 -35.86
N ASP A 85 -2.25 7.60 -36.19
CA ASP A 85 -2.87 8.45 -35.17
C ASP A 85 -3.74 7.66 -34.18
N ALA A 86 -4.51 6.68 -34.67
CA ALA A 86 -5.30 5.78 -33.82
C ALA A 86 -4.42 4.91 -32.90
N GLN A 87 -3.28 4.41 -33.40
CA GLN A 87 -2.33 3.64 -32.59
C GLN A 87 -1.65 4.50 -31.53
N LYS A 88 -1.27 5.74 -31.87
CA LYS A 88 -0.67 6.71 -30.96
C LYS A 88 -1.61 7.06 -29.81
N ASP A 89 -2.89 7.30 -30.10
CA ASP A 89 -3.89 7.59 -29.07
C ASP A 89 -4.15 6.40 -28.15
N ALA A 90 -4.21 5.19 -28.71
CA ALA A 90 -4.35 3.97 -27.92
C ALA A 90 -3.11 3.73 -27.04
N ALA A 91 -1.91 3.89 -27.58
CA ALA A 91 -0.65 3.75 -26.86
C ALA A 91 -0.53 4.78 -25.73
N LYS A 92 -0.87 6.05 -25.98
CA LYS A 92 -0.88 7.11 -24.97
C LYS A 92 -1.78 6.75 -23.78
N LYS A 93 -2.96 6.18 -24.03
CA LYS A 93 -3.87 5.70 -22.98
C LYS A 93 -3.24 4.55 -22.18
N ARG A 94 -2.67 3.54 -22.85
CA ARG A 94 -2.02 2.39 -22.19
C ARG A 94 -0.79 2.81 -21.38
N ILE A 95 0.06 3.71 -21.89
CA ILE A 95 1.18 4.30 -21.17
C ILE A 95 0.70 4.96 -19.87
N ARG A 96 -0.34 5.79 -19.95
CA ARG A 96 -0.89 6.47 -18.77
C ARG A 96 -1.38 5.45 -17.74
N THR A 97 -2.16 4.45 -18.17
CA THR A 97 -2.72 3.43 -17.29
C THR A 97 -1.64 2.58 -16.64
N THR A 98 -0.67 2.08 -17.41
CA THR A 98 0.44 1.24 -16.89
C THR A 98 1.31 1.99 -15.89
N VAL A 99 1.61 3.27 -16.14
CA VAL A 99 2.32 4.14 -15.19
C VAL A 99 1.56 4.29 -13.87
N ILE A 100 0.24 4.51 -13.93
CA ILE A 100 -0.60 4.62 -12.73
C ILE A 100 -0.65 3.28 -11.97
N HIS A 101 -0.82 2.16 -12.67
CA HIS A 101 -0.88 0.84 -12.05
C HIS A 101 0.45 0.45 -11.38
N ARG A 102 1.58 0.69 -12.05
CA ARG A 102 2.92 0.49 -11.46
C ARG A 102 3.07 1.33 -10.18
N ASP A 103 2.73 2.60 -10.24
CA ASP A 103 2.89 3.52 -9.10
C ASP A 103 2.00 3.14 -7.92
N GLY A 104 0.74 2.80 -8.18
CA GLY A 104 -0.19 2.33 -7.14
C GLY A 104 0.33 1.06 -6.48
N LEU A 105 0.68 0.05 -7.28
CA LEU A 105 1.18 -1.22 -6.75
C LEU A 105 2.49 -1.06 -5.97
N LEU A 106 3.44 -0.27 -6.49
CA LEU A 106 4.69 0.00 -5.77
C LEU A 106 4.43 0.73 -4.47
N PHE A 107 3.49 1.68 -4.46
CA PHE A 107 3.17 2.42 -3.24
C PHE A 107 2.46 1.55 -2.20
N GLN A 108 1.58 0.62 -2.59
CA GLN A 108 1.02 -0.38 -1.66
C GLN A 108 2.12 -1.16 -0.94
N HIS A 109 3.19 -1.56 -1.64
CA HIS A 109 4.32 -2.25 -1.00
C HIS A 109 5.08 -1.35 -0.01
N ILE A 110 5.28 -0.07 -0.35
CA ILE A 110 5.90 0.90 0.55
C ILE A 110 5.02 1.15 1.78
N SER A 111 3.71 1.31 1.56
CA SER A 111 2.72 1.55 2.60
C SER A 111 2.61 0.36 3.55
N TRP A 112 2.67 -0.87 3.04
CA TRP A 112 2.78 -2.08 3.85
C TRP A 112 4.01 -2.04 4.76
N VAL A 113 5.17 -1.62 4.24
CA VAL A 113 6.37 -1.47 5.07
C VAL A 113 6.12 -0.45 6.17
N ALA A 114 5.57 0.73 5.85
CA ALA A 114 5.27 1.75 6.86
C ALA A 114 4.30 1.23 7.94
N ALA A 115 3.21 0.57 7.54
CA ALA A 115 2.25 -0.04 8.45
C ALA A 115 2.90 -1.11 9.34
N ARG A 116 3.81 -1.93 8.82
CA ARG A 116 4.55 -2.91 9.63
C ARG A 116 5.48 -2.25 10.67
N LEU A 117 6.00 -1.05 10.40
CA LEU A 117 6.81 -0.33 11.39
C LEU A 117 5.95 0.27 12.51
N ASP A 118 4.75 0.74 12.18
CA ASP A 118 3.78 1.26 13.16
C ASP A 118 3.13 0.14 13.97
N LEU A 119 2.79 -0.98 13.33
CA LEU A 119 2.09 -2.12 13.90
C LEU A 119 2.94 -3.41 13.74
N PRO A 120 4.02 -3.57 14.51
CA PRO A 120 4.96 -4.69 14.33
C PRO A 120 4.32 -6.06 14.54
N ASN A 121 3.31 -6.14 15.40
CA ASN A 121 2.60 -7.37 15.76
C ASN A 121 1.30 -7.56 14.98
N GLY A 122 0.94 -6.64 14.08
CA GLY A 122 -0.28 -6.75 13.28
C GLY A 122 -0.17 -7.86 12.24
N TYR A 123 -1.24 -8.64 12.10
CA TYR A 123 -1.43 -9.56 10.99
C TYR A 123 -1.90 -8.77 9.78
N MET A 124 -1.18 -8.83 8.68
CA MET A 124 -1.44 -7.99 7.51
C MET A 124 -1.67 -8.84 6.28
N THR A 125 -2.61 -8.47 5.43
CA THR A 125 -2.66 -9.03 4.08
C THR A 125 -1.38 -8.68 3.34
N SER A 126 -0.77 -9.64 2.63
CA SER A 126 0.33 -9.32 1.73
C SER A 126 -0.14 -8.38 0.62
N PRO A 127 0.69 -7.43 0.14
CA PRO A 127 0.30 -6.53 -0.95
C PRO A 127 -0.29 -7.27 -2.16
N HIS A 128 -1.38 -6.73 -2.72
CA HIS A 128 -2.19 -7.41 -3.73
C HIS A 128 -1.38 -7.83 -4.97
N VAL A 129 -1.59 -9.06 -5.45
CA VAL A 129 -1.02 -9.55 -6.73
C VAL A 129 -1.95 -9.26 -7.91
N ARG A 130 -3.26 -9.15 -7.64
CA ARG A 130 -4.31 -8.94 -8.64
C ARG A 130 -4.37 -7.47 -9.04
N GLN A 131 -4.46 -7.23 -10.33
CA GLN A 131 -4.67 -5.89 -10.88
C GLN A 131 -6.07 -5.43 -10.49
N ALA A 132 -6.16 -4.50 -9.54
CA ALA A 132 -7.35 -3.67 -9.28
C ALA A 132 -8.69 -4.41 -9.43
N ASP A 133 -8.86 -5.50 -8.68
CA ASP A 133 -10.22 -5.91 -8.34
C ASP A 133 -10.72 -4.87 -7.32
N LYS A 134 -11.95 -4.39 -7.52
CA LYS A 134 -12.58 -3.40 -6.65
C LYS A 134 -12.56 -3.94 -5.22
N GLY A 135 -11.79 -3.30 -4.34
CA GLY A 135 -11.41 -3.85 -3.05
C GLY A 135 -10.32 -3.01 -2.40
N PHE A 136 -10.22 -3.10 -1.07
CA PHE A 136 -9.26 -2.35 -0.28
C PHE A 136 -7.83 -2.63 -0.71
N ASP A 137 -6.93 -1.68 -0.45
CA ASP A 137 -5.53 -1.87 -0.74
C ASP A 137 -4.87 -2.88 0.24
N GLY A 138 -5.44 -3.08 1.43
CA GLY A 138 -5.11 -4.17 2.36
C GLY A 138 -5.86 -4.12 3.71
N PHE A 139 -5.68 -5.16 4.53
CA PHE A 139 -6.20 -5.24 5.91
C PHE A 139 -5.07 -5.45 6.92
N ILE A 140 -5.27 -4.94 8.13
CA ILE A 140 -4.44 -5.23 9.31
C ILE A 140 -5.35 -5.66 10.45
N ILE A 141 -5.03 -6.77 11.09
CA ILE A 141 -5.68 -7.23 12.32
C ILE A 141 -4.66 -7.10 13.45
N GLU A 142 -5.05 -6.41 14.51
CA GLU A 142 -4.35 -6.47 15.79
C GLU A 142 -5.18 -7.32 16.74
N LEU A 143 -4.53 -8.31 17.36
CA LEU A 143 -5.14 -9.11 18.41
C LEU A 143 -4.91 -8.45 19.77
N ASP A 144 -5.73 -8.84 20.75
CA ASP A 144 -5.49 -8.52 22.14
C ASP A 144 -4.19 -9.14 22.68
N ASP A 145 -3.77 -8.76 23.90
CA ASP A 145 -2.53 -9.27 24.51
C ASP A 145 -2.59 -10.79 24.77
N GLY A 146 -3.80 -11.36 24.84
CA GLY A 146 -4.02 -12.81 24.94
C GLY A 146 -3.90 -13.56 23.61
N ALA A 147 -3.83 -12.83 22.48
CA ALA A 147 -3.85 -13.35 21.11
C ALA A 147 -5.07 -14.24 20.81
N ARG A 148 -6.21 -13.95 21.44
CA ARG A 148 -7.45 -14.75 21.33
C ARG A 148 -8.60 -13.99 20.72
N GLU A 149 -8.59 -12.66 20.85
CA GLU A 149 -9.66 -11.81 20.37
C GLU A 149 -9.12 -10.74 19.42
N ILE A 150 -9.95 -10.35 18.44
CA ILE A 150 -9.62 -9.24 17.55
C ILE A 150 -9.83 -7.94 18.30
N LYS A 151 -8.74 -7.21 18.53
CA LYS A 151 -8.78 -5.90 19.18
C LYS A 151 -9.20 -4.80 18.21
N ARG A 152 -8.71 -4.85 16.96
CA ARG A 152 -9.12 -3.93 15.89
C ARG A 152 -8.83 -4.47 14.49
N ILE A 153 -9.59 -3.96 13.53
CA ILE A 153 -9.36 -4.17 12.10
C ILE A 153 -9.09 -2.83 11.44
N VAL A 154 -7.95 -2.71 10.79
CA VAL A 154 -7.56 -1.50 10.04
C VAL A 154 -7.71 -1.77 8.54
N LEU A 155 -8.63 -1.04 7.92
CA LEU A 155 -8.86 -1.07 6.47
C LEU A 155 -7.96 -0.03 5.79
N CYS A 156 -7.13 -0.48 4.85
CA CYS A 156 -6.10 0.35 4.23
C CYS A 156 -6.50 0.82 2.83
N GLU A 157 -6.31 2.12 2.59
CA GLU A 157 -6.47 2.78 1.29
C GLU A 157 -5.17 3.52 0.92
N ASP A 158 -4.46 2.99 -0.07
CA ASP A 158 -3.11 3.39 -0.48
C ASP A 158 -3.10 3.93 -1.90
N LYS A 159 -2.83 5.23 -2.08
CA LYS A 159 -2.91 5.88 -3.41
C LYS A 159 -1.59 6.54 -3.83
N ALA A 160 -1.30 6.55 -5.13
CA ALA A 160 -0.16 7.28 -5.69
C ALA A 160 -0.64 8.34 -6.71
N SER A 161 -0.60 9.62 -6.33
CA SER A 161 -1.29 10.69 -7.08
C SER A 161 -0.51 12.00 -7.17
N LYS A 162 -0.63 12.66 -8.32
CA LYS A 162 -0.24 14.06 -8.54
C LYS A 162 -1.29 15.06 -8.00
N ALA A 163 -2.51 14.60 -7.76
CA ALA A 163 -3.62 15.41 -7.27
C ALA A 163 -4.30 14.67 -6.09
N PRO A 164 -3.58 14.50 -4.97
CA PRO A 164 -3.99 13.62 -3.88
C PRO A 164 -5.31 14.06 -3.24
N ARG A 165 -5.50 15.37 -2.99
CA ARG A 165 -6.73 15.91 -2.38
C ARG A 165 -7.97 15.58 -3.22
N SER A 166 -7.90 15.84 -4.54
CA SER A 166 -9.02 15.57 -5.45
C SER A 166 -9.33 14.09 -5.52
N LEU A 167 -8.30 13.23 -5.53
CA LEU A 167 -8.48 11.78 -5.57
C LEU A 167 -9.11 11.26 -4.29
N ILE A 168 -8.63 11.71 -3.12
CA ILE A 168 -9.19 11.32 -1.83
C ILE A 168 -10.67 11.72 -1.73
N ASN A 169 -11.01 12.97 -2.04
CA ASN A 169 -12.40 13.44 -1.99
C ASN A 169 -13.35 12.69 -2.92
N SER A 170 -12.91 12.36 -4.13
CA SER A 170 -13.80 11.82 -5.17
C SER A 170 -13.82 10.29 -5.22
N LYS A 171 -12.92 9.62 -4.50
CA LYS A 171 -12.78 8.16 -4.52
C LYS A 171 -12.70 7.56 -3.13
N VAL A 172 -11.74 7.99 -2.32
CA VAL A 172 -11.47 7.37 -1.00
C VAL A 172 -12.58 7.66 0.01
N TRP A 173 -13.01 8.93 0.17
CA TRP A 173 -14.09 9.26 1.10
C TRP A 173 -15.43 8.60 0.74
N PRO A 174 -15.89 8.62 -0.53
CA PRO A 174 -17.09 7.87 -0.91
C PRO A 174 -16.98 6.36 -0.68
N GLU A 175 -15.81 5.78 -0.93
CA GLU A 175 -15.56 4.35 -0.69
C GLU A 175 -15.69 4.02 0.80
N ILE A 176 -14.99 4.76 1.66
CA ILE A 176 -15.10 4.63 3.13
C ILE A 176 -16.55 4.81 3.60
N GLY A 177 -17.28 5.79 3.05
CA GLY A 177 -18.69 5.99 3.37
C GLY A 177 -19.57 4.78 3.02
N SER A 178 -19.37 4.18 1.85
CA SER A 178 -20.08 2.97 1.40
C SER A 178 -19.82 1.78 2.34
N ILE A 179 -18.60 1.66 2.84
CA ILE A 179 -18.20 0.62 3.80
C ILE A 179 -18.88 0.81 5.16
N LEU A 180 -18.94 2.05 5.63
CA LEU A 180 -19.64 2.38 6.88
C LEU A 180 -21.16 2.14 6.77
N CYS A 181 -21.72 2.22 5.56
CA CYS A 181 -23.10 1.84 5.28
C CYS A 181 -23.34 0.32 5.15
N GLY A 182 -22.28 -0.50 5.21
CA GLY A 182 -22.38 -1.96 5.10
C GLY A 182 -22.45 -2.50 3.66
N ASP A 183 -22.29 -1.64 2.63
CA ASP A 183 -22.43 -2.03 1.22
C ASP A 183 -21.38 -3.06 0.76
N ARG A 184 -20.30 -3.25 1.53
CA ARG A 184 -19.16 -4.11 1.22
C ARG A 184 -18.81 -5.10 2.32
N ASP A 185 -19.75 -5.36 3.23
CA ASP A 185 -19.52 -6.23 4.39
C ASP A 185 -19.19 -7.67 4.00
N ASP A 186 -19.81 -8.19 2.94
CA ASP A 186 -19.54 -9.54 2.42
C ASP A 186 -18.10 -9.68 1.88
N GLU A 187 -17.61 -8.66 1.18
CA GLU A 187 -16.23 -8.61 0.68
C GLU A 187 -15.21 -8.52 1.82
N ILE A 188 -15.47 -7.66 2.81
CA ILE A 188 -14.63 -7.51 4.00
C ILE A 188 -14.58 -8.82 4.79
N LEU A 189 -15.73 -9.47 4.97
CA LEU A 189 -15.85 -10.71 5.72
C LEU A 189 -15.06 -11.84 5.06
N ALA A 190 -15.14 -11.98 3.74
CA ALA A 190 -14.41 -13.01 3.00
C ALA A 190 -12.88 -12.87 3.14
N ASP A 191 -12.37 -11.64 3.04
CA ASP A 191 -10.94 -11.35 3.19
C ASP A 191 -10.47 -11.52 4.64
N LEU A 192 -11.28 -11.09 5.60
CA LEU A 192 -11.01 -11.24 7.03
C LEU A 192 -10.90 -12.71 7.44
N VAL A 193 -11.89 -13.54 7.10
CA VAL A 193 -11.87 -14.99 7.39
C VAL A 193 -10.66 -15.65 6.74
N THR A 194 -10.25 -15.19 5.55
CA THR A 194 -9.05 -15.71 4.87
C THR A 194 -7.77 -15.34 5.62
N LEU A 195 -7.66 -14.11 6.12
CA LEU A 195 -6.51 -13.67 6.91
C LEU A 195 -6.43 -14.39 8.26
N LEU A 196 -7.57 -14.55 8.95
CA LEU A 196 -7.65 -15.22 10.26
C LEU A 196 -7.24 -16.70 10.20
N LYS A 197 -7.44 -17.40 9.08
CA LYS A 197 -6.91 -18.76 8.89
C LYS A 197 -5.39 -18.86 9.01
N GLY A 198 -4.67 -17.76 8.82
CA GLY A 198 -3.21 -17.69 8.99
C GLY A 198 -2.76 -17.35 10.42
N VAL A 199 -3.70 -17.07 11.32
CA VAL A 199 -3.43 -16.70 12.72
C VAL A 199 -3.44 -17.96 13.58
N PRO A 200 -2.36 -18.28 14.31
CA PRO A 200 -2.33 -19.44 15.20
C PRO A 200 -3.37 -19.34 16.31
N ASP A 201 -4.02 -20.46 16.63
CA ASP A 201 -4.87 -20.64 17.82
C ASP A 201 -6.09 -19.71 17.93
N ILE A 202 -6.48 -19.02 16.83
CA ILE A 202 -7.72 -18.24 16.77
C ILE A 202 -8.88 -19.08 16.19
N ASP A 203 -10.07 -18.94 16.77
CA ASP A 203 -11.31 -19.36 16.12
C ASP A 203 -11.79 -18.23 15.21
N ALA A 204 -11.57 -18.39 13.90
CA ALA A 204 -11.88 -17.36 12.91
C ALA A 204 -13.39 -17.06 12.81
N GLU A 205 -14.26 -18.03 13.08
CA GLU A 205 -15.71 -17.82 13.03
C GLU A 205 -16.17 -17.09 14.29
N ALA A 206 -15.77 -17.56 15.48
CA ALA A 206 -16.11 -16.90 16.74
C ALA A 206 -15.54 -15.46 16.80
N ALA A 207 -14.31 -15.23 16.34
CA ALA A 207 -13.70 -13.91 16.32
C ALA A 207 -14.43 -12.91 15.39
N VAL A 208 -15.06 -13.42 14.33
CA VAL A 208 -15.90 -12.61 13.44
C VAL A 208 -17.26 -12.33 14.07
N ASP A 209 -17.88 -13.32 14.70
CA ASP A 209 -19.20 -13.21 15.34
C ASP A 209 -19.19 -12.26 16.54
N GLU A 210 -18.09 -12.27 17.32
CA GLU A 210 -17.89 -11.40 18.48
C GLU A 210 -17.46 -9.98 18.09
N MET A 211 -17.08 -9.76 16.82
CA MET A 211 -16.64 -8.46 16.39
C MET A 211 -17.80 -7.46 16.34
N PHE A 212 -17.71 -6.44 17.19
CA PHE A 212 -18.52 -5.23 17.09
C PHE A 212 -18.11 -4.42 15.86
N TRP A 213 -18.68 -4.77 14.71
CA TRP A 213 -18.37 -4.15 13.41
C TRP A 213 -18.40 -2.60 13.44
N GLU A 214 -19.32 -2.00 14.20
CA GLU A 214 -19.49 -0.54 14.29
C GLU A 214 -18.47 0.17 15.23
N GLY A 215 -17.57 -0.55 15.88
CA GLY A 215 -16.52 0.03 16.75
C GLY A 215 -15.10 -0.51 16.52
N ALA A 216 -14.95 -1.67 15.87
CA ALA A 216 -13.67 -2.30 15.60
C ALA A 216 -13.02 -1.88 14.27
N ARG A 217 -13.77 -1.20 13.38
CA ARG A 217 -13.30 -0.75 12.06
C ARG A 217 -12.54 0.56 12.18
N GLU A 218 -11.25 0.49 11.94
CA GLU A 218 -10.37 1.64 11.78
C GLU A 218 -9.96 1.81 10.33
N PHE A 219 -9.62 3.02 9.94
CA PHE A 219 -9.23 3.35 8.58
C PHE A 219 -7.83 3.93 8.53
N ARG A 220 -7.04 3.42 7.58
CA ARG A 220 -5.72 3.94 7.27
C ARG A 220 -5.66 4.43 5.84
N VAL A 221 -5.46 5.73 5.65
CA VAL A 221 -5.31 6.34 4.31
C VAL A 221 -3.89 6.81 4.10
N ALA A 222 -3.18 6.19 3.15
CA ALA A 222 -1.83 6.60 2.80
C ALA A 222 -1.74 7.10 1.36
N VAL A 223 -0.87 8.09 1.13
CA VAL A 223 -0.65 8.64 -0.21
C VAL A 223 0.80 8.93 -0.52
N ALA A 224 1.28 8.41 -1.66
CA ALA A 224 2.46 8.93 -2.32
C ALA A 224 2.09 10.13 -3.20
N THR A 225 2.77 11.26 -2.98
CA THR A 225 2.53 12.49 -3.75
C THR A 225 3.79 13.30 -3.99
N GLY A 226 3.63 14.44 -4.66
CA GLY A 226 4.71 15.35 -4.98
C GLY A 226 4.87 16.47 -3.94
N GLU A 227 6.10 16.96 -3.75
CA GLU A 227 6.39 18.14 -2.92
C GLU A 227 5.66 19.40 -3.40
N ASP A 228 5.28 19.46 -4.68
CA ASP A 228 4.42 20.50 -5.25
C ASP A 228 3.02 20.56 -4.62
N GLN A 229 2.61 19.52 -3.89
CA GLN A 229 1.34 19.49 -3.16
C GLN A 229 1.46 20.04 -1.72
N ARG A 230 2.66 20.34 -1.21
CA ARG A 230 2.84 20.82 0.17
C ARG A 230 2.23 22.22 0.33
N LYS A 231 1.42 22.43 1.38
CA LYS A 231 0.81 23.72 1.71
C LYS A 231 1.15 24.11 3.13
N ALA A 232 1.56 25.37 3.33
CA ALA A 232 1.98 25.87 4.65
C ALA A 232 3.00 24.95 5.38
N GLY A 233 3.92 24.35 4.62
CA GLY A 233 4.97 23.48 5.15
C GLY A 233 4.57 22.02 5.41
N ASN A 234 3.30 21.62 5.24
CA ASN A 234 2.84 20.26 5.53
C ASN A 234 1.83 19.72 4.49
N PHE A 235 1.34 18.50 4.73
CA PHE A 235 0.36 17.81 3.89
C PHE A 235 -1.00 17.58 4.58
N LEU A 236 -1.23 18.16 5.76
CA LEU A 236 -2.42 17.89 6.57
C LEU A 236 -3.73 18.16 5.81
N HIS A 237 -3.73 19.20 4.97
CA HIS A 237 -4.88 19.58 4.14
C HIS A 237 -5.36 18.45 3.21
N ILE A 238 -4.52 17.46 2.87
CA ILE A 238 -4.90 16.31 2.04
C ILE A 238 -5.98 15.48 2.74
N MET A 239 -5.89 15.36 4.07
CA MET A 239 -6.75 14.55 4.93
C MET A 239 -7.96 15.32 5.48
N ALA A 240 -8.21 16.54 5.00
CA ALA A 240 -9.35 17.32 5.45
C ALA A 240 -10.69 16.59 5.17
N GLY A 241 -11.52 16.50 6.20
CA GLY A 241 -12.80 15.79 6.19
C GLY A 241 -12.74 14.33 6.61
N PHE A 242 -11.59 13.81 7.05
CA PHE A 242 -11.47 12.41 7.48
C PHE A 242 -12.27 12.14 8.76
N GLU A 243 -12.22 13.06 9.74
CA GLU A 243 -13.04 12.98 10.96
C GLU A 243 -14.53 12.96 10.61
N ALA A 244 -14.96 13.80 9.67
CA ALA A 244 -16.37 13.91 9.30
C ALA A 244 -16.90 12.67 8.55
N VAL A 245 -16.03 11.96 7.84
CA VAL A 245 -16.40 10.76 7.06
C VAL A 245 -16.45 9.52 7.95
N VAL A 246 -15.43 9.31 8.79
CA VAL A 246 -15.32 8.10 9.61
C VAL A 246 -15.97 8.25 10.99
N GLY A 247 -15.92 9.45 11.58
CA GLY A 247 -16.30 9.65 12.98
C GLY A 247 -15.42 8.83 13.94
N GLY A 248 -15.87 8.70 15.20
CA GLY A 248 -15.18 7.94 16.25
C GLY A 248 -13.97 8.64 16.87
N GLU A 249 -13.21 7.89 17.67
CA GLU A 249 -12.00 8.38 18.34
C GLU A 249 -10.84 8.62 17.37
N LEU A 250 -9.86 9.44 17.75
CA LEU A 250 -8.74 9.81 16.88
C LEU A 250 -7.93 8.60 16.40
N GLU A 251 -7.81 7.60 17.25
CA GLU A 251 -7.09 6.35 17.06
C GLU A 251 -7.64 5.54 15.89
N SER A 252 -8.94 5.63 15.60
CA SER A 252 -9.57 4.90 14.48
C SER A 252 -9.24 5.47 13.11
N ARG A 253 -8.53 6.61 13.04
CA ARG A 253 -8.18 7.32 11.81
C ARG A 253 -6.68 7.53 11.74
N THR A 254 -6.01 6.76 10.91
CA THR A 254 -4.57 6.90 10.66
C THR A 254 -4.31 7.39 9.24
N ALA A 255 -3.36 8.31 9.07
CA ALA A 255 -2.98 8.78 7.74
C ALA A 255 -1.48 8.88 7.54
N GLY A 256 -1.03 8.66 6.30
CA GLY A 256 0.37 8.70 5.94
C GLY A 256 0.62 9.42 4.61
N VAL A 257 1.65 10.26 4.53
CA VAL A 257 2.06 10.87 3.26
C VAL A 257 3.54 10.66 3.01
N LEU A 258 3.85 10.05 1.85
CA LEU A 258 5.21 9.99 1.33
C LEU A 258 5.37 10.97 0.18
N ALA A 259 6.20 11.99 0.39
CA ALA A 259 6.45 13.00 -0.62
C ALA A 259 7.70 12.68 -1.46
N PHE A 260 7.59 12.92 -2.75
CA PHE A 260 8.69 12.89 -3.71
C PHE A 260 8.83 14.27 -4.35
N LYS A 261 10.04 14.65 -4.78
CA LYS A 261 10.20 15.89 -5.57
C LYS A 261 9.26 15.94 -6.79
N ASP A 262 9.12 14.82 -7.49
CA ASP A 262 8.10 14.55 -8.49
C ASP A 262 7.65 13.11 -8.28
N VAL A 263 6.37 12.89 -7.95
CA VAL A 263 5.84 11.57 -7.61
C VAL A 263 6.04 10.53 -8.71
N ARG A 264 5.85 10.90 -9.99
CA ARG A 264 5.95 9.93 -11.09
C ARG A 264 7.40 9.59 -11.38
N LYS A 265 8.30 10.58 -11.37
CA LYS A 265 9.75 10.34 -11.57
C LYS A 265 10.35 9.59 -10.39
N GLY A 266 9.94 9.95 -9.17
CA GLY A 266 10.41 9.33 -7.94
C GLY A 266 10.05 7.85 -7.85
N LEU A 267 8.77 7.53 -8.12
CA LEU A 267 8.29 6.14 -8.14
C LEU A 267 8.88 5.35 -9.31
N ALA A 268 9.01 5.94 -10.51
CA ALA A 268 9.68 5.26 -11.63
C ALA A 268 11.14 4.90 -11.30
N LEU A 269 11.90 5.82 -10.73
CA LEU A 269 13.29 5.56 -10.32
C LEU A 269 13.38 4.47 -9.25
N LEU A 270 12.45 4.46 -8.29
CA LEU A 270 12.40 3.43 -7.27
C LEU A 270 12.02 2.07 -7.87
N ALA A 271 11.03 2.04 -8.77
CA ALA A 271 10.59 0.83 -9.46
C ALA A 271 11.75 0.14 -10.21
N SER A 272 12.55 0.91 -10.97
CA SER A 272 13.71 0.38 -11.68
C SER A 272 14.75 -0.23 -10.73
N LYS A 273 14.97 0.38 -9.56
CA LYS A 273 15.91 -0.15 -8.56
C LYS A 273 15.38 -1.43 -7.90
N VAL A 274 14.08 -1.51 -7.66
CA VAL A 274 13.44 -2.73 -7.14
C VAL A 274 13.51 -3.84 -8.19
N ALA A 275 13.26 -3.53 -9.47
CA ALA A 275 13.34 -4.52 -10.56
C ALA A 275 14.75 -5.14 -10.64
N ALA A 276 15.80 -4.31 -10.62
CA ALA A 276 17.18 -4.78 -10.59
C ALA A 276 17.50 -5.64 -9.35
N LYS A 277 16.93 -5.30 -8.19
CA LYS A 277 17.10 -6.11 -6.97
C LYS A 277 16.35 -7.44 -7.05
N VAL A 278 15.19 -7.48 -7.72
CA VAL A 278 14.44 -8.72 -7.96
C VAL A 278 15.23 -9.66 -8.84
N GLU A 279 15.85 -9.15 -9.92
CA GLU A 279 16.76 -9.89 -10.80
C GLU A 279 17.95 -10.46 -10.01
N GLU A 280 18.61 -9.62 -9.19
CA GLU A 280 19.72 -10.03 -8.32
C GLU A 280 19.32 -11.16 -7.34
N ILE A 281 18.18 -11.02 -6.63
CA ILE A 281 17.71 -12.04 -5.68
C ILE A 281 17.35 -13.35 -6.40
N ALA A 282 16.76 -13.25 -7.59
CA ALA A 282 16.36 -14.41 -8.38
C ALA A 282 17.51 -15.05 -9.16
N GLY A 283 18.64 -14.35 -9.33
CA GLY A 283 19.79 -14.79 -10.13
C GLY A 283 19.49 -14.86 -11.63
N VAL A 284 18.70 -13.90 -12.15
CA VAL A 284 18.31 -13.79 -13.56
C VAL A 284 18.68 -12.45 -14.16
#